data_AF-A0A9X7HAX9-F1
#
_entry.id   AF-A0A9X7HAX9-F1
#
_cell.length_a   1.000
_cell.length_b   1.000
_cell.length_c   1.000
_cell.angle_alpha   90.00
_cell.angle_beta   90.00
_cell.angle_gamma   90.00
#
_symmetry.space_group_name_H-M   'P 1'
#
loop_
_entity.id
_entity.type
_entity.pdbx_description
1 polymer ?
#
loop_
_entity_poly.entity_id
_entity_poly.type
_entity_poly.pdbx_seq_one_letter_code
_entity_poly.pdbx_strand_id
1 'polypeptide(L)' 'MGTRVHYDSDIKRKAVKMNEDGFTNKEIMETLGIKNVSQIKRCMRWYRAGDTHRFNQPVGK' A
#
# COMPACT_ATOMS: atom_id res chain seq x y z
N MET A 1 16.46 9.06 -13.32
CA MET A 1 15.55 9.43 -12.21
C MET A 1 14.42 8.40 -12.16
N GLY A 2 14.25 7.67 -11.06
CA GLY A 2 13.12 6.74 -10.93
C GLY A 2 11.83 7.50 -10.65
N THR A 3 10.82 7.35 -11.50
CA THR A 3 9.50 7.97 -11.29
C THR A 3 8.85 7.37 -10.03
N ARG A 4 8.59 8.22 -9.03
CA ARG A 4 7.83 7.80 -7.84
C ARG A 4 6.38 7.61 -8.25
N VAL A 5 5.91 6.37 -8.19
CA VAL A 5 4.50 6.04 -8.45
C VAL A 5 3.68 6.39 -7.22
N HIS A 6 2.74 7.31 -7.37
CA HIS A 6 1.72 7.59 -6.39
C HIS A 6 0.58 6.57 -6.57
N TYR A 7 0.27 5.82 -5.53
CA TYR A 7 -0.94 4.99 -5.49
C TYR A 7 -2.02 5.74 -4.72
N ASP A 8 -3.25 5.63 -5.21
CA ASP A 8 -4.42 6.19 -4.55
C ASP A 8 -4.59 5.58 -3.14
N SER A 9 -5.24 6.32 -2.24
CA SER A 9 -5.49 5.84 -0.89
C SER A 9 -6.44 4.63 -0.88
N ASP A 10 -7.31 4.51 -1.88
CA ASP A 10 -8.16 3.33 -2.06
C ASP A 10 -7.32 2.06 -2.29
N ILE A 11 -6.33 2.13 -3.18
CA ILE A 11 -5.41 1.01 -3.47
C ILE A 11 -4.64 0.60 -2.21
N LYS A 12 -4.17 1.57 -1.41
CA LYS A 12 -3.45 1.30 -0.15
C LYS A 12 -4.36 0.61 0.87
N ARG A 13 -5.61 1.04 1.02
CA ARG A 13 -6.61 0.40 1.90
C ARG A 13 -6.94 -1.01 1.43
N LYS A 14 -7.11 -1.21 0.12
CA LYS A 14 -7.39 -2.52 -0.47
C LYS A 14 -6.23 -3.49 -0.26
N ALA A 15 -4.98 -3.01 -0.37
CA ALA A 15 -3.79 -3.82 -0.08
C ALA A 15 -3.75 -4.32 1.37
N VAL A 16 -4.13 -3.47 2.32
CA VAL A 16 -4.22 -3.85 3.75
C VAL A 16 -5.32 -4.87 3.97
N LYS A 17 -6.51 -4.63 3.43
CA LYS A 17 -7.64 -5.56 3.55
C LYS A 17 -7.31 -6.95 3.01
N MET A 18 -6.73 -7.03 1.81
CA MET A 18 -6.28 -8.30 1.25
C MET A 18 -5.20 -8.97 2.11
N ASN A 19 -4.31 -8.21 2.74
CA ASN A 19 -3.34 -8.82 3.65
C ASN A 19 -3.99 -9.38 4.93
N GLU A 20 -5.02 -8.73 5.47
CA GLU A 20 -5.83 -9.26 6.59
C GLU A 20 -6.64 -10.49 6.21
N ASP A 21 -7.17 -10.55 4.98
CA ASP A 21 -7.82 -11.73 4.40
C ASP A 21 -6.83 -12.90 4.15
N GLY A 22 -5.53 -12.71 4.40
CA GLY A 22 -4.51 -13.76 4.30
C GLY A 22 -3.84 -13.87 2.93
N PHE A 23 -4.09 -12.94 2.00
CA PHE A 23 -3.43 -12.93 0.70
C PHE A 23 -1.93 -12.64 0.83
N THR A 24 -1.14 -13.29 -0.03
CA THR A 24 0.30 -13.05 -0.07
C THR A 24 0.62 -11.70 -0.71
N ASN A 25 1.78 -11.13 -0.36
CA ASN A 25 2.22 -9.87 -0.97
C ASN A 25 2.27 -9.94 -2.51
N LYS A 26 2.57 -11.12 -3.08
CA LYS A 26 2.65 -11.31 -4.53
C LYS A 26 1.28 -11.20 -5.19
N GLU A 27 0.26 -11.83 -4.62
CA GLU A 27 -1.13 -11.74 -5.11
C GLU A 27 -1.66 -10.32 -4.99
N ILE A 28 -1.34 -9.62 -3.90
CA ILE A 28 -1.73 -8.21 -3.71
C ILE A 28 -1.05 -7.32 -4.76
N MET A 29 0.23 -7.55 -5.05
CA MET A 29 0.96 -6.81 -6.10
C MET A 29 0.35 -7.04 -7.49
N GLU A 30 0.00 -8.27 -7.82
CA GLU A 30 -0.59 -8.63 -9.11
C GLU A 30 -2.01 -8.07 -9.24
N THR A 31 -2.84 -8.21 -8.20
CA THR A 31 -4.23 -7.76 -8.21
C THR A 31 -4.36 -6.24 -8.25
N LEU A 32 -3.49 -5.52 -7.53
CA LEU A 32 -3.56 -4.06 -7.39
C LEU A 32 -2.58 -3.32 -8.32
N GLY A 33 -1.80 -4.05 -9.13
CA GLY A 33 -0.78 -3.48 -10.00
C GLY A 33 0.35 -2.76 -9.25
N ILE A 34 0.55 -3.08 -7.96
CA ILE A 34 1.60 -2.47 -7.14
C ILE A 34 2.93 -3.10 -7.52
N LYS A 35 3.83 -2.31 -8.13
CA LYS A 35 5.15 -2.81 -8.54
C LYS A 35 6.12 -3.04 -7.38
N ASN A 36 5.89 -2.40 -6.23
CA ASN A 36 6.84 -2.36 -5.12
C ASN A 36 6.25 -2.92 -3.82
N VAL A 37 6.74 -4.09 -3.40
CA VAL A 37 6.33 -4.71 -2.11
C VAL A 37 6.59 -3.82 -0.89
N SER A 38 7.56 -2.92 -0.97
CA SER A 38 7.86 -1.96 0.10
C SER A 38 6.70 -1.00 0.38
N GLN A 39 5.87 -0.69 -0.63
CA GLN A 39 4.65 0.10 -0.45
C GLN A 39 3.62 -0.67 0.38
N ILE A 40 3.43 -1.96 0.10
CA ILE A 40 2.50 -2.82 0.86
C ILE A 40 2.97 -2.92 2.31
N LYS A 41 4.26 -3.23 2.54
CA LYS A 41 4.85 -3.30 3.90
C LYS A 41 4.68 -1.99 4.68
N ARG A 42 4.85 -0.84 4.02
CA ARG A 42 4.62 0.47 4.64
C ARG A 42 3.16 0.68 4.99
N CYS A 43 2.24 0.28 4.10
CA CYS A 43 0.82 0.39 4.37
C CYS A 43 0.40 -0.45 5.57
N MET A 44 0.90 -1.69 5.66
CA MET A 44 0.69 -2.57 6.81
C MET A 44 1.25 -1.98 8.11
N ARG A 45 2.43 -1.35 8.06
CA ARG A 45 3.00 -0.67 9.23
C ARG A 45 2.08 0.45 9.73
N TRP A 46 1.56 1.28 8.85
CA TRP A 46 0.64 2.36 9.23
C TRP A 46 -0.69 1.82 9.76
N TYR A 47 -1.23 0.79 9.12
CA TYR A 47 -2.46 0.15 9.59
C TYR A 47 -2.31 -0.40 11.02
N ARG A 48 -1.23 -1.15 11.30
CA ARG A 48 -0.93 -1.66 12.65
C ARG A 48 -0.70 -0.56 13.68
N ALA A 49 -0.24 0.61 13.26
CA ALA A 49 -0.05 1.78 14.13
C ALA A 49 -1.32 2.65 14.28
N GLY A 50 -2.42 2.33 13.59
CA GLY A 50 -3.61 3.20 13.54
C GLY A 50 -3.44 4.46 12.68
N ASP A 51 -2.30 4.62 12.00
CA ASP A 51 -1.91 5.76 11.18
C ASP A 51 -2.57 5.77 9.77
N THR A 52 -3.83 5.36 9.65
CA THR A 52 -4.51 5.23 8.34
C THR A 52 -4.69 6.58 7.62
N HIS A 53 -4.65 7.70 8.33
CA HIS A 53 -4.67 9.04 7.76
C HIS A 53 -3.48 9.29 6.80
N ARG A 54 -2.36 8.57 6.98
CA ARG A 54 -1.16 8.69 6.13
C ARG A 54 -1.37 8.12 4.73
N PHE A 55 -2.40 7.33 4.48
CA PHE A 55 -2.71 6.84 3.13
C PHE A 55 -3.03 7.97 2.15
N ASN A 56 -3.58 9.07 2.65
CA ASN A 56 -3.90 10.26 1.87
C ASN A 56 -2.70 11.22 1.72
N GLN A 57 -1.56 10.95 2.37
CA GLN A 57 -0.41 11.83 2.20
C GLN A 57 0.16 11.70 0.78
N PRO A 58 0.34 12.83 0.07
CA PRO A 58 1.07 12.83 -1.19
C PRO A 58 2.50 12.39 -0.93
N VAL A 59 3.07 11.63 -1.87
CA VAL A 59 4.44 11.13 -1.77
C VAL A 59 5.42 12.24 -2.19
N GLY A 60 5.57 13.23 -1.31
CA GLY A 60 6.55 14.32 -1.40
C GLY A 60 6.07 15.58 -2.14
N LYS A 61 6.61 16.72 -1.69
CA LYS A 61 7.11 17.78 -2.56
C LYS A 61 8.53 17.39 -3.00
#